data_AF-A0A2D7GD75-F1
#
_entry.id   AF-A0A2D7GD75-F1
#
_cell.length_a   1.000
_cell.length_b   1.000
_cell.length_c   1.000
_cell.angle_alpha   90.00
_cell.angle_beta   90.00
_cell.angle_gamma   90.00
#
_symmetry.space_group_name_H-M   'P 1'
#
loop_
_entity.id
_entity.type
_entity.pdbx_description
1 polymer ?
#
loop_
_entity_poly.entity_id
_entity_poly.type
_entity_poly.pdbx_seq_one_letter_code
_entity_poly.pdbx_strand_id
1 'polypeptide(L)'
;MKKGDLVKLRPDDPEIERLMEWGMRNEAYMASRPTTSEEREEWRRQKHADIERAHKRGEDTFHIAFNDAGESRLPPRSVSVPLPIDGIYIVERARCRVSLGWGNPTGGMTKILNTQTGEHAYVAREMLEVIR
;
A
#
# COMPACT_ATOMS: atom_id res chain seq x y z
N MET A 1 -3.81 -2.75 22.02
CA MET A 1 -4.40 -1.73 21.14
C MET A 1 -5.90 -1.95 20.93
N LYS A 2 -6.67 -0.86 21.03
CA LYS A 2 -8.09 -0.66 20.71
C LYS A 2 -8.21 0.56 19.77
N LYS A 3 -9.42 0.81 19.23
CA LYS A 3 -9.66 2.01 18.41
C LYS A 3 -9.37 3.28 19.24
N GLY A 4 -8.70 4.25 18.63
CA GLY A 4 -8.32 5.51 19.26
C GLY A 4 -6.98 5.46 20.01
N ASP A 5 -6.39 4.27 20.21
CA ASP A 5 -5.04 4.19 20.79
C ASP A 5 -4.03 4.81 19.83
N LEU A 6 -3.03 5.48 20.41
CA LEU A 6 -1.83 5.90 19.71
C LEU A 6 -0.86 4.72 19.62
N VAL A 7 -0.32 4.50 18.43
CA VAL A 7 0.64 3.43 18.16
C VAL A 7 1.81 3.97 17.35
N LYS A 8 2.94 3.26 17.44
CA LYS A 8 4.11 3.45 16.58
C LYS A 8 4.58 2.10 16.05
N LEU A 9 5.44 2.14 15.03
CA LEU A 9 6.11 0.93 14.53
C LEU A 9 7.08 0.41 15.59
N ARG A 10 7.14 -0.91 15.72
CA ARG A 10 8.06 -1.58 16.64
C ARG A 10 9.46 -1.59 16.04
N PRO A 11 10.45 -0.95 16.69
CA PRO A 11 11.81 -0.91 16.16
C PRO A 11 12.52 -2.27 16.23
N ASP A 12 12.06 -3.16 17.13
CA ASP A 12 12.58 -4.51 17.32
C ASP A 12 11.95 -5.55 16.37
N ASP A 13 11.04 -5.14 15.50
CA ASP A 13 10.49 -6.02 14.48
C ASP A 13 11.54 -6.27 13.38
N PRO A 14 11.85 -7.52 13.00
CA PRO A 14 12.91 -7.81 12.03
C PRO A 14 12.73 -7.13 10.67
N GLU A 15 11.49 -6.87 10.25
CA GLU A 15 11.23 -6.16 9.00
C GLU A 15 11.60 -4.68 9.11
N ILE A 16 11.27 -4.06 10.26
CA ILE A 16 11.62 -2.67 10.57
C ILE A 16 13.13 -2.53 10.82
N GLU A 17 13.73 -3.46 11.56
CA GLU A 17 15.18 -3.55 11.78
C GLU A 17 15.93 -3.65 10.44
N ARG A 18 15.53 -4.57 9.56
CA ARG A 18 16.12 -4.70 8.22
C ARG A 18 16.02 -3.42 7.39
N LEU A 19 14.91 -2.69 7.49
CA LEU A 19 14.75 -1.40 6.80
C LEU A 19 15.70 -0.34 7.35
N MET A 20 15.96 -0.35 8.66
CA MET A 20 16.91 0.56 9.32
C MET A 20 18.38 0.17 9.05
N GLU A 21 18.71 -1.12 9.02
CA GLU A 21 20.08 -1.64 8.86
C GLU A 21 20.65 -1.47 7.45
N TRP A 22 19.83 -1.60 6.41
CA TRP A 22 20.30 -1.59 5.03
C TRP A 22 20.83 -0.23 4.53
N GLY A 23 21.01 0.76 5.41
CA GLY A 23 21.52 2.09 5.07
C GLY A 23 20.64 2.87 4.07
N MET A 24 19.56 2.24 3.60
CA MET A 24 18.43 2.93 3.04
C MET A 24 17.85 3.73 4.20
N ARG A 25 18.11 5.03 4.20
CA ARG A 25 17.32 6.04 4.92
C ARG A 25 15.89 6.06 4.38
N ASN A 26 15.24 4.90 4.29
CA ASN A 26 13.80 4.87 4.19
C ASN A 26 13.35 5.30 5.57
N GLU A 27 13.17 6.61 5.70
CA GLU A 27 12.52 7.26 6.83
C GLU A 27 11.10 6.70 7.04
N ALA A 28 10.61 5.83 6.13
CA ALA A 28 9.30 5.23 6.16
C ALA A 28 9.26 3.72 5.86
N TYR A 29 8.40 3.02 6.57
CA TYR A 29 7.89 1.69 6.23
C TYR A 29 6.79 1.82 5.17
N MET A 30 6.85 0.99 4.12
CA MET A 30 5.90 1.03 3.01
C MET A 30 4.69 0.13 3.30
N ALA A 31 3.73 0.65 4.05
CA ALA A 31 2.46 -0.02 4.28
C ALA A 31 1.59 -0.02 3.01
N SER A 32 0.41 -0.64 3.07
CA SER A 32 -0.49 -0.70 1.92
C SER A 32 -1.93 -0.34 2.29
N ARG A 33 -2.65 0.25 1.34
CA ARG A 33 -4.11 0.38 1.40
C ARG A 33 -4.74 -0.12 0.09
N PRO A 34 -5.99 -0.58 0.12
CA PRO A 34 -6.73 -0.85 -1.11
C PRO A 34 -6.85 0.41 -1.97
N THR A 35 -6.83 0.24 -3.29
CA THR A 35 -7.21 1.30 -4.23
C THR A 35 -8.70 1.57 -4.15
N THR A 36 -9.09 2.84 -4.33
CA THR A 36 -10.49 3.22 -4.44
C THR A 36 -11.05 2.84 -5.81
N SER A 37 -12.37 2.96 -5.99
CA SER A 37 -12.99 2.74 -7.30
C SER A 37 -12.56 3.80 -8.30
N GLU A 38 -12.43 5.04 -7.85
CA GLU A 38 -12.01 6.19 -8.64
C GLU A 38 -10.56 6.05 -9.11
N GLU A 39 -9.64 5.62 -8.24
CA GLU A 39 -8.24 5.36 -8.61
C GLU A 39 -8.11 4.25 -9.66
N ARG A 40 -8.93 3.19 -9.55
CA ARG A 40 -8.93 2.10 -10.53
C ARG A 40 -9.52 2.54 -11.86
N GLU A 41 -10.53 3.42 -11.84
CA GLU A 41 -11.11 3.97 -13.06
C GLU A 41 -10.16 4.94 -13.75
N GLU A 42 -9.49 5.79 -12.98
CA GLU A 42 -8.42 6.65 -13.47
C GLU A 42 -7.34 5.85 -14.17
N TRP A 43 -6.89 4.76 -13.54
CA TRP A 43 -5.90 3.87 -14.14
C TRP A 43 -6.36 3.29 -15.47
N ARG A 44 -7.64 2.87 -15.59
CA ARG A 44 -8.18 2.35 -16.86
C ARG A 44 -8.19 3.43 -17.93
N ARG A 45 -8.64 4.63 -17.58
CA ARG A 45 -8.67 5.78 -18.48
C ARG A 45 -7.27 6.13 -18.98
N GLN A 46 -6.29 6.18 -18.09
CA GLN A 46 -4.90 6.44 -18.42
C GLN A 46 -4.34 5.36 -19.36
N LYS A 47 -4.57 4.08 -19.04
CA LYS A 47 -4.17 2.94 -19.89
C LYS A 47 -4.76 3.06 -21.30
N HIS A 48 -6.05 3.38 -21.43
CA HIS A 48 -6.69 3.55 -22.73
C HIS A 48 -6.09 4.72 -23.53
N ALA A 49 -5.84 5.85 -22.87
CA ALA A 49 -5.18 6.99 -23.50
C ALA A 49 -3.74 6.64 -23.95
N ASP A 50 -3.01 5.86 -23.17
CA ASP A 50 -1.65 5.41 -23.50
C ASP A 50 -1.63 4.51 -24.73
N ILE A 51 -2.56 3.55 -24.81
CA ILE A 51 -2.74 2.67 -25.97
C ILE A 51 -3.09 3.49 -27.22
N GLU A 52 -4.02 4.45 -27.11
CA GLU A 52 -4.39 5.30 -28.24
C GLU A 52 -3.20 6.13 -28.74
N ARG A 53 -2.41 6.69 -27.82
CA ARG A 53 -1.20 7.46 -28.16
C ARG A 53 -0.16 6.60 -28.87
N ALA A 54 0.08 5.38 -28.39
CA ALA A 54 1.01 4.45 -29.01
C ALA A 54 0.56 4.03 -30.42
N HIS A 55 -0.73 3.70 -30.61
CA HIS A 55 -1.28 3.42 -31.94
C HIS A 55 -1.10 4.58 -32.91
N LYS A 56 -1.34 5.82 -32.47
CA LYS A 56 -1.12 7.03 -33.30
C LYS A 56 0.35 7.21 -33.71
N ARG A 57 1.30 6.69 -32.94
CA ARG A 57 2.74 6.68 -33.26
C ARG A 57 3.17 5.46 -34.08
N GLY A 58 2.27 4.53 -34.36
CA GLY A 58 2.60 3.25 -35.02
C GLY A 58 3.39 2.28 -34.13
N GLU A 59 3.31 2.45 -32.80
CA GLU A 59 4.00 1.62 -31.83
C GLU A 59 3.15 0.41 -31.41
N ASP A 60 3.81 -0.68 -31.04
CA ASP A 60 3.17 -1.82 -30.39
C ASP A 60 2.66 -1.43 -28.98
N THR A 61 1.51 -1.99 -28.60
CA THR A 61 0.83 -1.72 -27.32
C THR A 61 0.81 -2.92 -26.39
N PHE A 62 1.40 -4.06 -26.78
CA PHE A 62 1.39 -5.28 -25.98
C PHE A 62 1.89 -5.04 -24.54
N HIS A 63 3.00 -4.33 -24.38
CA HIS A 63 3.59 -4.01 -23.07
C HIS A 63 2.71 -3.13 -22.16
N ILE A 64 1.77 -2.39 -22.75
CA ILE A 64 0.79 -1.54 -22.02
C ILE A 64 -0.45 -2.37 -21.67
N ALA A 65 -0.92 -3.19 -22.62
CA ALA A 65 -2.16 -3.93 -22.51
C ALA A 65 -2.02 -5.22 -21.70
N PHE A 66 -0.89 -5.93 -21.84
CA PHE A 66 -0.65 -7.29 -21.39
C PHE A 66 0.63 -7.43 -20.55
N ASN A 67 0.73 -8.53 -19.78
CA ASN A 67 1.99 -8.96 -19.14
C ASN A 67 2.79 -9.88 -20.09
N ASP A 68 3.95 -10.32 -19.63
CA ASP A 68 4.85 -11.24 -20.34
C ASP A 68 4.22 -12.62 -20.62
N ALA A 69 3.23 -13.03 -19.82
CA ALA A 69 2.42 -14.22 -20.05
C ALA A 69 1.26 -14.02 -21.05
N GLY A 70 1.06 -12.81 -21.60
CA GLY A 70 -0.02 -12.49 -22.53
C GLY A 70 -1.38 -12.27 -21.86
N GLU A 71 -1.44 -12.17 -20.53
CA GLU A 71 -2.66 -11.85 -19.80
C GLU A 71 -2.89 -10.35 -19.73
N SER A 72 -4.16 -9.94 -19.77
CA SER A 72 -4.54 -8.52 -19.66
C SER A 72 -4.06 -7.92 -18.35
N ARG A 73 -3.33 -6.80 -18.41
CA ARG A 73 -3.02 -6.01 -17.22
C ARG A 73 -4.29 -5.48 -16.59
N LEU A 74 -4.48 -5.80 -15.32
CA LEU A 74 -5.59 -5.36 -14.49
C LEU A 74 -5.20 -4.14 -13.64
N PRO A 75 -6.17 -3.31 -13.21
CA PRO A 75 -5.88 -2.20 -12.32
C PRO A 75 -5.29 -2.69 -11.00
N PRO A 76 -4.39 -1.91 -10.38
CA PRO A 76 -3.82 -2.26 -9.09
C PRO A 76 -4.91 -2.36 -8.01
N ARG A 77 -4.72 -3.30 -7.08
CA ARG A 77 -5.64 -3.54 -5.95
C ARG A 77 -5.21 -2.80 -4.69
N SER A 78 -3.96 -2.41 -4.59
CA SER A 78 -3.42 -1.63 -3.49
C SER A 78 -2.42 -0.60 -3.98
N VAL A 79 -2.17 0.40 -3.15
CA VAL A 79 -1.08 1.34 -3.28
C VAL A 79 -0.27 1.34 -2.00
N SER A 80 1.01 1.70 -2.13
CA SER A 80 1.89 1.85 -0.98
C SER A 80 1.66 3.19 -0.30
N VAL A 81 1.65 3.18 1.03
CA VAL A 81 1.52 4.36 1.89
C VAL A 81 2.79 4.44 2.74
N PRO A 82 3.62 5.48 2.58
CA PRO A 82 4.80 5.65 3.40
C PRO A 82 4.38 6.01 4.84
N LEU A 83 4.88 5.23 5.79
CA LEU A 83 4.69 5.44 7.22
C LEU A 83 6.04 5.75 7.87
N PRO A 84 6.31 7.00 8.29
CA PRO A 84 7.53 7.34 9.01
C PRO A 84 7.88 6.36 10.13
N ILE A 85 9.14 5.92 10.23
CA ILE A 85 9.57 4.91 11.21
C ILE A 85 9.36 5.40 12.64
N ASP A 86 9.60 6.68 12.88
CA ASP A 86 9.38 7.40 14.14
C ASP A 86 7.94 7.98 14.26
N GLY A 87 7.08 7.69 13.29
CA GLY A 87 5.73 8.22 13.22
C GLY A 87 4.79 7.72 14.32
N ILE A 88 3.82 8.56 14.65
CA ILE A 88 2.73 8.24 15.58
C ILE A 88 1.42 8.16 14.80
N TYR A 89 0.70 7.07 15.00
CA TYR A 89 -0.51 6.71 14.27
C TYR A 89 -1.68 6.50 15.21
N ILE A 90 -2.90 6.74 14.71
CA ILE A 90 -4.13 6.44 15.44
C ILE A 90 -4.71 5.13 14.93
N VAL A 91 -5.03 4.21 15.85
CA VAL A 91 -5.73 2.97 15.48
C VAL A 91 -7.18 3.27 15.13
N GLU A 92 -7.57 3.03 13.88
CA GLU A 92 -8.97 3.13 13.45
C GLU A 92 -9.71 1.80 13.60
N ARG A 93 -9.01 0.69 13.33
CA ARG A 93 -9.53 -0.66 13.48
C ARG A 93 -8.44 -1.61 13.97
N ALA A 94 -8.56 -2.04 15.22
CA ALA A 94 -7.56 -2.84 15.92
C ALA A 94 -7.34 -4.24 15.31
N ARG A 95 -8.38 -4.87 14.75
CA ARG A 95 -8.30 -6.20 14.13
C ARG A 95 -9.15 -6.24 12.87
N CYS A 96 -8.54 -6.62 11.75
CA CYS A 96 -9.23 -6.71 10.47
C CYS A 96 -8.57 -7.71 9.52
N ARG A 97 -9.30 -7.99 8.44
CA ARG A 97 -8.79 -8.63 7.24
C ARG A 97 -8.92 -7.65 6.09
N VAL A 98 -7.96 -7.61 5.18
CA VAL A 98 -7.95 -6.70 4.03
C VAL A 98 -7.50 -7.42 2.77
N SER A 99 -8.13 -7.10 1.64
CA SER A 99 -7.73 -7.58 0.32
C SER A 99 -6.80 -6.52 -0.30
N LEU A 100 -5.51 -6.83 -0.37
CA LEU A 100 -4.47 -5.97 -0.96
C LEU A 100 -4.01 -6.46 -2.34
N GLY A 101 -4.40 -7.67 -2.72
CA GLY A 101 -4.14 -8.26 -4.04
C GLY A 101 -5.40 -8.91 -4.60
N TRP A 102 -5.21 -9.70 -5.65
CA TRP A 102 -6.27 -10.50 -6.27
C TRP A 102 -6.55 -11.84 -5.54
N GLY A 103 -5.70 -12.21 -4.59
CA GLY A 103 -5.87 -13.39 -3.74
C GLY A 103 -6.77 -13.17 -2.52
N ASN A 104 -6.70 -14.13 -1.59
CA ASN A 104 -7.48 -14.12 -0.36
C ASN A 104 -7.17 -12.91 0.55
N PRO A 105 -8.14 -12.38 1.31
CA PRO A 105 -7.89 -11.32 2.28
C PRO A 105 -6.91 -11.74 3.39
N THR A 106 -5.88 -10.93 3.58
CA THR A 106 -4.85 -11.07 4.62
C THR A 106 -5.44 -10.75 5.98
N GLY A 107 -5.28 -11.65 6.96
CA GLY A 107 -5.67 -11.44 8.36
C GLY A 107 -4.53 -10.92 9.22
N GLY A 108 -4.78 -10.72 10.52
CA GLY A 108 -3.77 -10.18 11.45
C GLY A 108 -3.52 -8.68 11.30
N MET A 109 -4.31 -7.98 10.48
CA MET A 109 -4.04 -6.59 10.13
C MET A 109 -4.72 -5.60 11.09
N THR A 110 -4.14 -4.41 11.18
CA THR A 110 -4.66 -3.23 11.88
C THR A 110 -4.77 -2.08 10.89
N LYS A 111 -5.91 -1.39 10.88
CA LYS A 111 -6.07 -0.14 10.11
C LYS A 111 -5.66 1.03 10.99
N ILE A 112 -4.71 1.82 10.51
CA ILE A 112 -4.20 3.00 11.21
C ILE A 112 -4.35 4.25 10.34
N LEU A 113 -4.45 5.41 10.99
CA LEU A 113 -4.42 6.73 10.39
C LEU A 113 -3.07 7.38 10.67
N ASN A 114 -2.38 7.80 9.60
CA ASN A 114 -1.21 8.66 9.69
C ASN A 114 -1.66 10.07 10.08
N THR A 115 -1.20 10.53 11.25
CA THR A 115 -1.59 11.82 11.82
C THR A 115 -0.98 13.01 11.08
N GLN A 116 0.10 12.80 10.32
CA GLN A 116 0.78 13.85 9.57
C GLN A 116 0.18 14.02 8.17
N THR A 117 -0.15 12.92 7.49
CA THR A 117 -0.63 12.94 6.10
C THR A 117 -2.15 12.83 5.98
N GLY A 118 -2.83 12.34 7.02
CA GLY A 118 -4.25 12.01 6.96
C GLY A 118 -4.55 10.72 6.18
N GLU A 119 -3.53 10.00 5.72
CA GLU A 119 -3.73 8.75 4.98
C GLU A 119 -3.96 7.55 5.90
N HIS A 120 -4.77 6.60 5.41
CA HIS A 120 -5.02 5.36 6.11
C HIS A 120 -4.21 4.22 5.50
N ALA A 121 -3.65 3.36 6.35
CA ALA A 121 -2.90 2.19 5.91
C ALA A 121 -3.25 0.96 6.74
N TYR A 122 -2.94 -0.21 6.19
CA TYR A 122 -3.03 -1.48 6.89
C TYR A 122 -1.62 -1.99 7.20
N VAL A 123 -1.39 -2.28 8.47
CA VAL A 123 -0.12 -2.79 8.99
C VAL A 123 -0.39 -4.07 9.78
N ALA A 124 0.53 -5.02 9.75
CA ALA A 124 0.43 -6.21 10.58
C ALA A 124 0.40 -5.79 12.06
N ARG A 125 -0.48 -6.40 12.85
CA ARG A 125 -0.72 -5.97 14.24
C ARG A 125 0.52 -6.14 15.11
N GLU A 126 1.29 -7.19 14.85
CA GLU A 126 2.51 -7.57 15.56
C GLU A 126 3.64 -6.54 15.38
N MET A 127 3.62 -5.75 14.31
CA MET A 127 4.59 -4.69 14.02
C MET A 127 4.27 -3.36 14.72
N LEU A 128 3.17 -3.28 15.46
CA LEU A 128 2.70 -2.08 16.12
C LEU A 128 2.75 -2.22 17.64
N GLU A 129 3.23 -1.19 18.31
CA GLU A 129 3.16 -1.07 19.76
C GLU A 129 2.35 0.16 20.21
N VAL A 130 1.65 0.03 21.34
CA VAL A 130 0.85 1.13 21.91
C VAL A 130 1.77 2.08 22.66
N ILE A 131 1.64 3.37 22.36
CA ILE A 131 2.28 4.44 23.10
C ILE A 131 1.47 4.64 24.38
N ARG A 132 2.09 4.43 25.54
CA ARG A 132 1.46 4.65 26.84
C ARG A 132 1.53 6.10 27.27
#